data_AF-A0A6N8WGH2-F1
#
_entry.id   AF-A0A6N8WGH2-F1
#
_cell.length_a   1.000
_cell.length_b   1.000
_cell.length_c   1.000
_cell.angle_alpha   90.00
_cell.angle_beta   90.00
_cell.angle_gamma   90.00
#
_symmetry.space_group_name_H-M   'P 1'
#
loop_
_entity.id
_entity.type
_entity.pdbx_description
1 polymer ?
#
loop_
_entity_poly.entity_id
_entity_poly.type
_entity_poly.pdbx_seq_one_letter_code
_entity_poly.pdbx_strand_id
1 'polypeptide(L)'
;MRCTACATALSRRCGQSADGGSCDSGATSPSPYRGLDLLGVYDRTSMCDSSLGHILDRIQAQSRAEILHITQHAQQEMVEEEISLDDLLETISRGEILEDYPQHKRGACCLLSGLTAAGRAIHVVCTTARPTLIIITVYEPKPPKWVTPTQRRTLT
;
A
#
# COMPACT_ATOMS: atom_id res chain seq x y z
N MET A 1 -16.22 19.69 12.11
CA MET A 1 -16.57 18.44 12.84
C MET A 1 -15.46 17.43 12.60
N ARG A 2 -14.65 17.09 13.61
CA ARG A 2 -13.49 16.19 13.46
C ARG A 2 -13.97 14.73 13.47
N CYS A 3 -13.83 14.02 12.35
CA CYS A 3 -14.26 12.62 12.24
C CYS A 3 -13.14 11.69 12.73
N THR A 4 -13.25 11.23 13.98
CA THR A 4 -12.33 10.33 14.70
C THR A 4 -12.37 8.87 14.17
N ALA A 5 -12.28 8.66 12.86
CA ALA A 5 -12.85 7.45 12.24
C ALA A 5 -11.89 6.33 11.81
N CYS A 6 -10.58 6.34 12.08
CA CYS A 6 -9.75 5.20 11.65
C CYS A 6 -8.49 4.91 12.48
N ALA A 7 -8.27 5.54 13.63
CA ALA A 7 -6.97 5.51 14.29
C ALA A 7 -6.76 4.39 15.32
N THR A 8 -7.63 3.39 15.43
CA THR A 8 -7.57 2.38 16.50
C THR A 8 -7.77 0.96 15.95
N ALA A 9 -6.73 0.34 15.39
CA ALA A 9 -6.62 -1.13 15.41
C ALA A 9 -5.15 -1.58 15.40
N LEU A 10 -4.72 -1.99 16.60
CA LEU A 10 -3.68 -2.93 17.01
C LEU A 10 -2.75 -3.56 15.95
N SER A 11 -1.45 -3.29 16.14
CA SER A 11 -0.30 -3.92 15.50
C SER A 11 -0.25 -5.45 15.70
N ARG A 12 -0.05 -6.19 14.62
CA ARG A 12 0.56 -7.54 14.67
C ARG A 12 1.94 -7.48 14.03
N ARG A 13 2.97 -7.78 14.83
CA ARG A 13 4.37 -7.91 14.42
C ARG A 13 4.56 -9.23 13.65
N CYS A 14 5.33 -9.18 12.55
CA CYS A 14 6.04 -10.35 12.04
C CYS A 14 7.54 -10.07 12.23
N GLY A 15 8.23 -10.98 12.93
CA GLY A 15 9.63 -10.84 13.32
C GLY A 15 10.58 -11.23 12.19
N GLN A 16 11.72 -10.55 12.14
CA GLN A 16 12.90 -10.90 11.35
C GLN A 16 13.68 -12.03 12.03
N SER A 17 14.34 -12.89 11.23
CA SER A 17 15.70 -13.38 11.51
C SER A 17 16.32 -13.98 10.24
N ALA A 18 17.62 -13.73 10.09
CA ALA A 18 18.51 -14.09 8.99
C ALA A 18 19.00 -15.54 9.07
N ASP A 19 19.57 -16.07 7.97
CA ASP A 19 20.89 -16.72 7.95
C ASP A 19 21.30 -17.11 6.51
N GLY A 20 22.61 -17.06 6.25
CA GLY A 20 23.22 -17.21 4.91
C GLY A 20 23.95 -18.53 4.64
N GLY A 21 24.67 -18.54 3.50
CA GLY A 21 25.56 -19.61 3.00
C GLY A 21 25.01 -20.30 1.75
N SER A 22 25.75 -20.78 0.75
CA SER A 22 27.17 -20.78 0.35
C SER A 22 27.21 -21.33 -1.11
N CYS A 23 28.37 -21.24 -1.77
CA CYS A 23 28.73 -21.63 -3.15
C CYS A 23 28.28 -23.02 -3.66
N ASP A 24 28.01 -23.18 -4.96
CA ASP A 24 28.94 -23.84 -5.91
C ASP A 24 28.50 -23.82 -7.40
N SER A 25 29.46 -24.17 -8.25
CA SER A 25 29.60 -23.97 -9.70
C SER A 25 28.98 -25.08 -10.56
N GLY A 26 28.61 -24.80 -11.82
CA GLY A 26 28.46 -25.86 -12.83
C GLY A 26 27.67 -25.49 -14.08
N ALA A 27 28.38 -25.26 -15.20
CA ALA A 27 27.82 -25.01 -16.52
C ALA A 27 27.45 -26.32 -17.25
N THR A 28 26.38 -26.31 -18.06
CA THR A 28 26.35 -27.00 -19.37
C THR A 28 25.13 -26.57 -20.21
N SER A 29 25.39 -26.19 -21.46
CA SER A 29 24.45 -26.18 -22.59
C SER A 29 25.11 -26.98 -23.72
N PRO A 30 24.45 -27.28 -24.86
CA PRO A 30 23.01 -27.30 -25.18
C PRO A 30 22.55 -28.69 -25.66
N SER A 31 21.24 -28.92 -25.80
CA SER A 31 20.74 -30.01 -26.67
C SER A 31 19.52 -29.57 -27.49
N PRO A 32 19.49 -29.83 -28.80
CA PRO A 32 18.43 -29.47 -29.73
C PRO A 32 17.39 -30.60 -29.87
N TYR A 33 16.14 -30.25 -30.18
CA TYR A 33 14.97 -31.15 -30.40
C TYR A 33 14.37 -31.76 -29.11
N ARG A 34 13.06 -31.96 -28.94
CA ARG A 34 11.81 -31.60 -29.63
C ARG A 34 10.73 -32.30 -28.79
N GLY A 35 9.75 -31.57 -28.27
CA GLY A 35 8.65 -32.18 -27.54
C GLY A 35 7.65 -31.14 -27.07
N LEU A 36 6.58 -30.95 -27.86
CA LEU A 36 5.35 -30.34 -27.36
C LEU A 36 4.79 -31.28 -26.29
N ASP A 37 4.92 -30.91 -25.02
CA ASP A 37 4.03 -31.41 -23.98
C ASP A 37 3.24 -30.23 -23.41
N LEU A 38 2.00 -30.16 -23.90
CA LEU A 38 0.89 -29.45 -23.30
C LEU A 38 0.68 -30.00 -21.90
N LEU A 39 1.09 -29.27 -20.87
CA LEU A 39 0.45 -29.14 -19.56
C LEU A 39 1.31 -28.14 -18.75
N GLY A 40 0.69 -27.05 -18.33
CA GLY A 40 1.35 -25.84 -17.87
C GLY A 40 2.38 -26.05 -16.76
N VAL A 41 3.60 -25.62 -17.04
CA VAL A 41 4.55 -25.19 -16.02
C VAL A 41 4.01 -23.86 -15.48
N TYR A 42 3.06 -23.92 -14.56
CA TYR A 42 2.80 -22.77 -13.70
C TYR A 42 4.03 -22.61 -12.82
N ASP A 43 4.73 -21.51 -13.05
CA ASP A 43 5.88 -21.05 -12.29
C ASP A 43 5.59 -21.18 -10.79
N ARG A 44 6.37 -22.03 -10.13
CA ARG A 44 6.20 -22.39 -8.71
C ARG A 44 6.77 -21.31 -7.77
N THR A 45 7.18 -20.17 -8.31
CA THR A 45 7.87 -19.09 -7.60
C THR A 45 6.95 -17.92 -7.18
N SER A 46 5.64 -17.96 -7.50
CA SER A 46 4.67 -16.91 -7.10
C SER A 46 3.74 -17.33 -5.95
N MET A 47 4.27 -17.96 -4.91
CA MET A 47 3.50 -18.35 -3.72
C MET A 47 3.87 -17.51 -2.49
N CYS A 48 3.67 -16.20 -2.60
CA CYS A 48 3.22 -15.34 -1.51
C CYS A 48 2.51 -14.11 -2.10
N ASP A 49 1.35 -14.37 -2.68
CA ASP A 49 0.30 -13.39 -2.98
C ASP A 49 -0.17 -12.76 -1.65
N SER A 50 0.67 -11.92 -1.04
CA SER A 50 0.31 -11.29 0.23
C SER A 50 -0.94 -10.46 -0.03
N SER A 51 -2.02 -10.71 0.70
CA SER A 51 -3.31 -10.02 0.48
C SER A 51 -3.17 -8.49 0.42
N LEU A 52 -2.14 -7.97 1.10
CA LEU A 52 -1.77 -6.55 1.09
C LEU A 52 -1.18 -6.09 -0.26
N GLY A 53 -0.37 -6.91 -0.93
CA GLY A 53 0.17 -6.65 -2.26
C GLY A 53 -0.94 -6.44 -3.30
N HIS A 54 -1.94 -7.32 -3.34
CA HIS A 54 -3.10 -7.15 -4.25
C HIS A 54 -3.92 -5.91 -3.95
N ILE A 55 -4.02 -5.52 -2.68
CA ILE A 55 -4.69 -4.28 -2.29
C ILE A 55 -3.92 -3.09 -2.84
N LEU A 56 -2.59 -3.05 -2.65
CA LEU A 56 -1.74 -1.98 -3.15
C LEU A 56 -1.76 -1.89 -4.68
N ASP A 57 -1.62 -3.01 -5.38
CA ASP A 57 -1.70 -3.09 -6.84
C ASP A 57 -3.02 -2.53 -7.37
N ARG A 58 -4.13 -2.87 -6.70
CA ARG A 58 -5.46 -2.37 -7.07
C ARG A 58 -5.58 -0.86 -6.83
N ILE A 59 -5.07 -0.37 -5.70
CA ILE A 59 -5.06 1.07 -5.39
C ILE A 59 -4.27 1.83 -6.47
N GLN A 60 -3.05 1.39 -6.77
CA GLN A 60 -2.19 2.02 -7.76
C GLN A 60 -2.78 1.95 -9.17
N ALA A 61 -3.40 0.82 -9.55
CA ALA A 61 -4.06 0.67 -10.84
C ALA A 61 -5.25 1.63 -10.99
N GLN A 62 -6.12 1.74 -9.98
CA GLN A 62 -7.26 2.66 -10.00
C GLN A 62 -6.81 4.13 -9.99
N SER A 63 -5.76 4.46 -9.23
CA SER A 63 -5.18 5.79 -9.19
C SER A 63 -4.56 6.20 -10.52
N ARG A 64 -3.79 5.30 -11.18
CA ARG A 64 -3.19 5.55 -12.50
C ARG A 64 -4.22 5.73 -13.60
N ALA A 65 -5.38 5.06 -13.46
CA ALA A 65 -6.50 5.24 -14.37
C ALA A 65 -7.39 6.45 -13.99
N GLU A 66 -7.04 7.19 -12.94
CA GLU A 66 -7.80 8.32 -12.38
C GLU A 66 -9.27 7.97 -12.06
N ILE A 67 -9.54 6.71 -11.75
CA ILE A 67 -10.86 6.24 -11.34
C ILE A 67 -11.00 6.49 -9.84
N LEU A 68 -11.13 7.77 -9.49
CA LEU A 68 -11.11 8.28 -8.12
C LEU A 68 -12.47 8.85 -7.70
N HIS A 69 -12.79 8.67 -6.42
CA HIS A 69 -13.83 9.42 -5.74
C HIS A 69 -13.24 10.04 -4.47
N ILE A 70 -12.99 11.34 -4.51
CA ILE A 70 -12.51 12.10 -3.37
C ILE A 70 -13.72 12.54 -2.56
N THR A 71 -13.84 12.07 -1.32
CA THR A 71 -14.95 12.45 -0.45
C THR A 71 -14.87 13.92 -0.05
N GLN A 72 -15.98 14.53 0.34
CA GLN A 72 -16.01 15.92 0.83
C GLN A 72 -15.01 16.15 1.98
N HIS A 73 -14.86 15.18 2.89
CA HIS A 73 -13.88 15.26 3.97
C HIS A 73 -12.45 15.30 3.43
N ALA A 74 -12.09 14.40 2.51
CA ALA A 74 -10.78 14.41 1.88
C ALA A 74 -10.51 15.72 1.12
N GLN A 75 -11.49 16.26 0.40
CA GLN A 75 -11.35 17.56 -0.28
C GLN A 75 -11.05 18.69 0.71
N GLN A 76 -11.73 18.72 1.86
CA GLN A 76 -11.48 19.72 2.89
C GLN A 76 -10.06 19.62 3.45
N GLU A 77 -9.61 18.41 3.79
CA GLU A 77 -8.25 18.21 4.33
C GLU A 77 -7.17 18.52 3.27
N MET A 78 -7.43 18.20 1.99
CA MET A 78 -6.53 18.57 0.89
C MET A 78 -6.35 20.09 0.80
N VAL A 79 -7.43 20.87 0.95
CA VAL A 79 -7.34 22.33 0.97
C VAL A 79 -6.62 22.83 2.22
N GLU A 80 -6.95 22.28 3.40
CA GLU A 80 -6.37 22.72 4.69
C GLU A 80 -4.86 22.42 4.79
N GLU A 81 -4.39 21.33 4.20
CA GLU A 81 -3.00 20.90 4.23
C GLU A 81 -2.25 21.25 2.93
N GLU A 82 -2.84 22.03 2.01
CA GLU A 82 -2.23 22.38 0.72
C GLU A 82 -1.71 21.13 -0.04
N ILE A 83 -2.56 20.10 -0.14
CA ILE A 83 -2.28 18.85 -0.85
C ILE A 83 -3.02 18.89 -2.18
N SER A 84 -2.27 18.95 -3.28
CA SER A 84 -2.84 18.93 -4.63
C SER A 84 -3.28 17.52 -5.05
N LEU A 85 -4.00 17.43 -6.17
CA LEU A 85 -4.30 16.13 -6.78
C LEU A 85 -3.01 15.41 -7.20
N ASP A 86 -2.02 16.14 -7.72
CA ASP A 86 -0.73 15.58 -8.12
C ASP A 86 0.02 15.00 -6.93
N ASP A 87 0.06 15.72 -5.79
CA ASP A 87 0.65 15.21 -4.55
C ASP A 87 -0.01 13.90 -4.11
N LEU A 88 -1.35 13.82 -4.20
CA LEU A 88 -2.12 12.62 -3.87
C LEU A 88 -1.76 11.44 -4.80
N LEU A 89 -1.71 11.68 -6.11
CA LEU A 89 -1.38 10.66 -7.11
C LEU A 89 0.06 10.17 -6.96
N GLU A 90 1.02 11.07 -6.74
CA GLU A 90 2.42 10.72 -6.46
C GLU A 90 2.56 9.89 -5.19
N THR A 91 1.87 10.30 -4.13
CA THR A 91 1.83 9.60 -2.84
C THR A 91 1.32 8.19 -3.02
N ILE A 92 0.23 7.99 -3.78
CA ILE A 92 -0.32 6.65 -4.04
C ILE A 92 0.66 5.81 -4.88
N SER A 93 1.25 6.41 -5.92
CA SER A 93 2.18 5.71 -6.81
C SER A 93 3.44 5.22 -6.11
N ARG A 94 3.89 5.91 -5.05
CA ARG A 94 5.12 5.59 -4.29
C ARG A 94 4.81 5.07 -2.88
N GLY A 95 3.55 4.81 -2.59
CA GLY A 95 3.08 4.54 -1.23
C GLY A 95 3.19 3.08 -0.83
N GLU A 96 3.24 2.87 0.48
CA GLU A 96 3.11 1.57 1.13
C GLU A 96 1.89 1.56 2.06
N ILE A 97 1.29 0.38 2.25
CA ILE A 97 0.20 0.23 3.21
C ILE A 97 0.80 0.09 4.62
N LEU A 98 0.52 1.06 5.49
CA LEU A 98 0.92 1.03 6.90
C LEU A 98 -0.05 0.24 7.77
N GLU A 99 -1.34 0.35 7.50
CA GLU A 99 -2.40 -0.26 8.31
C GLU A 99 -3.51 -0.79 7.39
N ASP A 100 -3.95 -2.03 7.62
CA ASP A 100 -5.07 -2.66 6.90
C ASP A 100 -6.25 -2.91 7.85
N TYR A 101 -7.45 -2.52 7.43
CA TYR A 101 -8.67 -2.57 8.21
C TYR A 101 -9.79 -3.31 7.44
N PRO A 102 -9.66 -4.62 7.20
CA PRO A 102 -10.60 -5.37 6.36
C PRO A 102 -12.01 -5.48 6.96
N GLN A 103 -12.13 -5.32 8.28
CA GLN A 103 -13.40 -5.46 9.02
C GLN A 103 -13.86 -4.15 9.67
N HIS A 104 -13.38 -2.99 9.17
CA HIS A 104 -13.78 -1.71 9.73
C HIS A 104 -15.30 -1.50 9.62
N LYS A 105 -15.92 -0.93 10.67
CA LYS A 105 -17.38 -0.81 10.79
C LYS A 105 -18.08 -0.04 9.65
N ARG A 106 -17.32 0.74 8.88
CA ARG A 106 -17.80 1.54 7.74
C ARG A 106 -17.40 0.92 6.38
N GLY A 107 -16.93 -0.32 6.37
CA GLY A 107 -16.38 -1.02 5.20
C GLY A 107 -14.85 -1.09 5.25
N ALA A 108 -14.29 -2.08 4.55
CA ALA A 108 -12.85 -2.32 4.47
C ALA A 108 -12.10 -1.09 3.94
N CYS A 109 -11.00 -0.73 4.59
CA CYS A 109 -10.13 0.37 4.17
C CYS A 109 -8.69 0.10 4.62
N CYS A 110 -7.76 0.91 4.13
CA CYS A 110 -6.36 0.88 4.55
C CYS A 110 -5.80 2.31 4.66
N LEU A 111 -4.72 2.45 5.42
CA LEU A 111 -3.89 3.64 5.50
C LEU A 111 -2.64 3.42 4.67
N LEU A 112 -2.44 4.25 3.64
CA LEU A 112 -1.20 4.37 2.91
C LEU A 112 -0.35 5.52 3.47
N SER A 113 0.96 5.37 3.35
CA SER A 113 1.94 6.45 3.48
C SER A 113 2.82 6.47 2.25
N GLY A 114 3.03 7.65 1.68
CA GLY A 114 3.90 7.86 0.53
C GLY A 114 4.59 9.21 0.60
N LEU A 115 5.61 9.37 -0.24
CA LEU A 115 6.34 10.62 -0.39
C LEU A 115 5.99 11.26 -1.72
N THR A 116 5.75 12.57 -1.70
CA THR A 116 5.72 13.38 -2.93
C THR A 116 7.13 13.48 -3.51
N ALA A 117 7.24 13.95 -4.76
CA ALA A 117 8.53 14.24 -5.39
C ALA A 117 9.38 15.25 -4.59
N ALA A 118 8.72 16.13 -3.82
CA ALA A 118 9.37 17.09 -2.93
C ALA A 118 9.83 16.49 -1.58
N GLY A 119 9.61 15.18 -1.35
CA GLY A 119 9.96 14.50 -0.11
C GLY A 119 8.99 14.73 1.04
N ARG A 120 7.80 15.28 0.77
CA ARG A 120 6.75 15.51 1.77
C ARG A 120 6.00 14.20 2.00
N ALA A 121 5.85 13.80 3.27
CA ALA A 121 5.09 12.60 3.61
C ALA A 121 3.60 12.89 3.66
N ILE A 122 2.80 12.06 3.00
CA ILE A 122 1.35 12.18 2.96
C ILE A 122 0.73 10.83 3.30
N HIS A 123 -0.27 10.89 4.17
CA HIS A 123 -1.09 9.76 4.56
C HIS A 123 -2.42 9.80 3.83
N VAL A 124 -2.82 8.66 3.28
CA VAL A 124 -4.08 8.50 2.53
C VAL A 124 -4.86 7.36 3.14
N VAL A 125 -6.08 7.62 3.60
CA VAL A 125 -7.01 6.54 3.94
C VAL A 125 -7.91 6.32 2.75
N CYS A 126 -7.94 5.09 2.23
CA CYS A 126 -8.72 4.78 1.04
C CYS A 126 -9.35 3.39 1.10
N THR A 127 -10.30 3.16 0.20
CA THR A 127 -10.90 1.84 -0.01
C THR A 127 -11.04 1.54 -1.50
N THR A 128 -10.80 0.27 -1.81
CA THR A 128 -10.98 -0.32 -3.13
C THR A 128 -12.14 -1.31 -3.17
N ALA A 129 -13.07 -1.21 -2.19
CA ALA A 129 -14.27 -2.05 -2.11
C ALA A 129 -15.30 -1.76 -3.22
N ARG A 130 -15.08 -0.74 -4.04
CA ARG A 130 -15.89 -0.39 -5.22
C ARG A 130 -14.98 -0.31 -6.45
N PRO A 131 -15.56 -0.29 -7.67
CA PRO A 131 -14.78 -0.10 -8.91
C PRO A 131 -13.96 1.19 -8.94
N THR A 132 -14.36 2.19 -8.15
CA THR A 132 -13.66 3.47 -7.97
C THR A 132 -12.85 3.45 -6.67
N LEU A 133 -11.61 3.95 -6.72
CA LEU A 133 -10.79 4.18 -5.53
C LEU A 133 -11.36 5.37 -4.74
N ILE A 134 -11.89 5.09 -3.55
CA ILE A 134 -12.49 6.13 -2.71
C ILE A 134 -11.44 6.65 -1.74
N ILE A 135 -11.17 7.95 -1.81
CA ILE A 135 -10.27 8.66 -0.91
C ILE A 135 -11.09 9.23 0.26
N ILE A 136 -10.91 8.64 1.44
CA ILE A 136 -11.70 8.92 2.65
C ILE A 136 -11.14 10.13 3.39
N THR A 137 -9.82 10.23 3.51
CA THR A 137 -9.11 11.39 4.08
C THR A 137 -7.66 11.39 3.61
N VAL A 138 -7.02 12.55 3.61
CA VAL A 138 -5.62 12.77 3.25
C VAL A 138 -5.03 13.75 4.26
N TYR A 139 -3.82 13.52 4.77
CA TYR A 139 -3.18 14.44 5.72
C TYR A 139 -1.67 14.22 5.80
N GLU A 140 -0.93 15.22 6.28
CA GLU A 140 0.49 15.05 6.62
C GLU A 140 0.64 14.46 8.04
N PRO A 141 1.38 13.34 8.24
CA PRO A 141 1.55 12.73 9.55
C PRO A 141 2.34 13.63 10.50
N LYS A 142 1.67 14.08 11.58
CA LYS A 142 2.25 15.01 12.56
C LYS A 142 2.43 14.38 13.95
N PRO A 143 3.44 14.80 14.72
CA PRO A 143 3.49 14.58 16.15
C PRO A 143 2.26 15.18 16.86
N PRO A 144 1.85 14.63 18.02
CA PRO A 144 2.52 13.54 18.71
C PRO A 144 1.98 12.16 18.31
N LYS A 145 1.04 12.09 17.36
CA LYS A 145 0.44 10.82 16.92
C LYS A 145 1.45 9.96 16.15
N TRP A 146 2.29 10.60 15.35
CA TRP A 146 3.35 9.98 14.55
C TRP A 146 4.71 10.46 15.07
N VAL A 147 5.61 9.52 15.36
CA VAL A 147 7.01 9.77 15.76
C VAL A 147 7.85 10.03 14.52
N THR A 148 7.67 9.18 13.51
CA THR A 148 8.11 9.38 12.12
C THR A 148 6.87 9.25 11.23
N PRO A 149 6.94 9.61 9.93
CA PRO A 149 5.82 9.41 9.02
C PRO A 149 5.24 7.99 9.05
N THR A 150 6.06 6.96 9.24
CA THR A 150 5.61 5.56 9.24
C THR A 150 5.47 4.94 10.64
N GLN A 151 5.98 5.59 11.70
CA GLN A 151 5.95 5.07 13.06
C GLN A 151 4.94 5.80 13.94
N ARG A 152 3.86 5.11 14.31
CA ARG A 152 2.86 5.64 15.25
C ARG A 152 3.38 5.65 16.69
N ARG A 153 3.04 6.68 17.45
CA ARG A 153 3.31 6.73 18.90
C ARG A 153 2.51 5.66 19.62
N THR A 154 3.19 4.79 20.35
CA THR A 154 2.57 3.85 21.28
C THR A 154 2.43 4.54 22.63
N LEU A 155 1.22 4.53 23.21
CA LEU A 155 1.04 4.96 24.60
C LEU A 155 1.62 3.87 25.50
N THR A 156 2.77 4.15 26.12
CA THR A 156 3.35 3.35 27.21
C THR A 156 2.64 3.63 28.53
#